data_AF-A0A7Y9MR25-F1
#
_entry.id   AF-A0A7Y9MR25-F1
#
_cell.length_a   1.000
_cell.length_b   1.000
_cell.length_c   1.000
_cell.angle_alpha   90.00
_cell.angle_beta   90.00
_cell.angle_gamma   90.00
#
_symmetry.space_group_name_H-M   'P 1'
#
loop_
_entity.id
_entity.type
_entity.pdbx_description
1 polymer ?
#
loop_
_entity_poly.entity_id
_entity_poly.type
_entity_poly.pdbx_seq_one_letter_code
_entity_poly.pdbx_strand_id
1 'polypeptide(L)'
;MDSYNHRTFDWVQFPEGRARFSGGVRGIMDEQRHETFSVEVRGEEYFGEIRKAFLPNGNDYNVEVVSFGYGSDGYVGMPPTACQTFTKAETSTIQTLIVQLIAAGRQFAYRPHVLTEYPHAHFMGEVMFGENWVLAADDASRHE
;
A
#
# COMPACT_ATOMS: atom_id res chain seq x y z
N MET A 1 -8.67 -7.21 -29.92
CA MET A 1 -8.43 -5.89 -29.30
C MET A 1 -7.39 -6.13 -28.24
N ASP A 2 -6.17 -5.68 -28.49
CA ASP A 2 -5.01 -5.90 -27.63
C ASP A 2 -5.27 -5.33 -26.24
N SER A 3 -5.56 -6.23 -25.31
CA SER A 3 -5.63 -5.94 -23.88
C SER A 3 -4.25 -5.46 -23.45
N TYR A 4 -4.13 -4.15 -23.21
CA TYR A 4 -2.98 -3.54 -22.55
C TYR A 4 -2.75 -4.28 -21.23
N ASN A 5 -1.85 -5.26 -21.27
CA ASN A 5 -1.39 -5.99 -20.11
C ASN A 5 -0.51 -5.02 -19.31
N HIS A 6 -1.15 -4.14 -18.53
CA HIS A 6 -0.45 -3.16 -17.70
C HIS A 6 0.24 -3.92 -16.58
N ARG A 7 1.48 -4.37 -16.85
CA ARG A 7 2.39 -5.02 -15.88
C ARG A 7 2.56 -4.24 -14.57
N THR A 8 2.17 -2.97 -14.56
CA THR A 8 2.05 -2.10 -13.39
C THR A 8 1.26 -2.71 -12.24
N PHE A 9 0.23 -3.52 -12.54
CA PHE A 9 -0.65 -4.13 -11.54
C PHE A 9 -0.47 -5.65 -11.38
N ASP A 10 0.57 -6.20 -12.03
CA ASP A 10 0.96 -7.60 -11.84
C ASP A 10 1.70 -7.76 -10.51
N TRP A 11 1.68 -8.98 -9.97
CA TRP A 11 2.47 -9.35 -8.81
C TRP A 11 3.97 -9.17 -9.07
N VAL A 12 4.63 -8.46 -8.15
CA VAL A 12 6.09 -8.36 -8.09
C VAL A 12 6.59 -9.32 -7.03
N GLN A 13 7.51 -10.21 -7.43
CA GLN A 13 8.14 -11.16 -6.52
C GLN A 13 9.38 -10.53 -5.87
N PHE A 14 9.46 -10.65 -4.54
CA PHE A 14 10.58 -10.28 -3.70
C PHE A 14 11.08 -11.50 -2.90
N PRO A 15 12.25 -11.43 -2.24
CA PRO A 15 12.76 -12.52 -1.40
C PRO A 15 11.80 -12.90 -0.25
N GLU A 16 11.13 -11.93 0.33
CA GLU A 16 10.27 -12.10 1.50
C GLU A 16 8.81 -12.45 1.17
N GLY A 17 8.41 -12.34 -0.11
CA GLY A 17 7.03 -12.52 -0.54
C GLY A 17 6.73 -11.77 -1.83
N ARG A 18 5.45 -11.49 -2.08
CA ARG A 18 5.02 -10.74 -3.27
C ARG A 18 4.04 -9.63 -2.92
N ALA A 19 4.10 -8.56 -3.70
CA ALA A 19 3.22 -7.42 -3.55
C ALA A 19 2.88 -6.85 -4.94
N ARG A 20 1.76 -6.14 -5.06
CA ARG A 20 1.37 -5.43 -6.29
C ARG A 20 0.66 -4.13 -5.99
N PHE A 21 0.66 -3.23 -6.97
CA PHE A 21 -0.34 -2.16 -6.99
C PHE A 21 -1.67 -2.75 -7.42
N SER A 22 -2.77 -2.33 -6.80
CA SER A 22 -4.13 -2.75 -7.15
C SER A 22 -4.96 -1.62 -7.78
N GLY A 23 -4.37 -0.44 -7.92
CA GLY A 23 -4.96 0.67 -8.66
C GLY A 23 -5.86 1.58 -7.81
N GLY A 24 -6.64 2.41 -8.49
CA GLY A 24 -7.51 3.38 -7.82
C GLY A 24 -8.88 2.79 -7.56
N VAL A 25 -9.24 2.60 -6.29
CA VAL A 25 -10.56 2.10 -5.89
C VAL A 25 -11.36 3.24 -5.27
N ARG A 26 -12.67 3.26 -5.50
CA ARG A 26 -13.58 4.15 -4.77
C ARG A 26 -14.06 3.40 -3.54
N GLY A 27 -13.82 3.97 -2.36
CA GLY A 27 -14.26 3.39 -1.11
C GLY A 27 -15.78 3.28 -1.09
N ILE A 28 -16.30 2.26 -0.41
CA ILE A 28 -17.76 2.08 -0.26
C ILE A 28 -18.37 3.24 0.55
N MET A 29 -17.60 3.86 1.46
CA MET A 29 -18.07 4.94 2.33
C MET A 29 -17.75 6.34 1.83
N ASP A 30 -16.62 6.54 1.16
CA ASP A 30 -16.28 7.81 0.54
C ASP A 30 -15.86 7.60 -0.91
N GLU A 31 -16.53 8.29 -1.82
CA GLU A 31 -16.35 8.12 -3.27
C GLU A 31 -14.99 8.66 -3.77
N GLN A 32 -14.08 9.04 -2.87
CA GLN A 32 -12.73 9.44 -3.25
C GLN A 32 -11.98 8.23 -3.79
N ARG A 33 -11.05 8.53 -4.70
CA ARG A 33 -10.18 7.53 -5.29
C ARG A 33 -9.03 7.27 -4.31
N HIS A 34 -9.02 6.10 -3.71
CA HIS A 34 -7.90 5.59 -2.91
C HIS A 34 -6.93 4.88 -3.85
N GLU A 35 -5.65 5.24 -3.79
CA GLU A 35 -4.62 4.45 -4.45
C GLU A 35 -4.31 3.24 -3.57
N THR A 36 -4.44 2.06 -4.14
CA THR A 36 -4.37 0.81 -3.39
C THR A 36 -3.20 -0.06 -3.83
N PHE A 37 -2.73 -0.87 -2.88
CA PHE A 37 -1.77 -1.93 -3.11
C PHE A 37 -2.24 -3.19 -2.38
N SER A 38 -1.62 -4.32 -2.71
CA SER A 38 -1.83 -5.55 -1.97
C SER A 38 -0.54 -6.32 -1.73
N VAL A 39 -0.55 -7.09 -0.66
CA VAL A 39 0.55 -7.96 -0.23
C VAL A 39 -0.02 -9.34 0.05
N GLU A 40 0.69 -10.37 -0.39
CA GLU A 40 0.36 -11.74 0.02
C GLU A 40 0.94 -12.03 1.40
N VAL A 41 0.08 -12.45 2.33
CA VAL A 41 0.46 -12.83 3.68
C VAL A 41 -0.21 -14.16 4.00
N ARG A 42 0.58 -15.18 4.38
CA ARG A 42 0.10 -16.56 4.65
C ARG A 42 -0.71 -17.19 3.50
N GLY A 43 -0.44 -16.81 2.25
CA GLY A 43 -1.14 -17.31 1.08
C GLY A 43 -2.45 -16.59 0.74
N GLU A 44 -2.81 -15.56 1.53
CA GLU A 44 -3.99 -14.72 1.30
C GLU A 44 -3.57 -13.33 0.84
N GLU A 45 -4.38 -12.68 0.00
CA GLU A 45 -4.15 -11.31 -0.46
C GLU A 45 -4.82 -10.31 0.49
N TYR A 46 -4.04 -9.37 1.01
CA TYR A 46 -4.53 -8.26 1.82
C TYR A 46 -4.24 -6.93 1.16
N PHE A 47 -5.20 -6.02 1.26
CA PHE A 47 -5.17 -4.72 0.60
C PHE A 47 -4.84 -3.60 1.59
N GLY A 48 -4.23 -2.56 1.08
CA GLY A 48 -3.95 -1.33 1.80
C GLY A 48 -4.05 -0.09 0.93
N GLU A 49 -4.04 1.05 1.61
CA GLU A 49 -4.11 2.37 1.01
C GLU A 49 -2.75 3.07 1.09
N ILE A 50 -2.39 3.72 -0.01
CA ILE A 50 -1.27 4.64 -0.10
C ILE A 50 -1.71 5.98 -0.64
N ARG A 51 -1.03 7.05 -0.24
CA ARG A 51 -1.25 8.38 -0.79
C ARG A 51 0.02 9.19 -0.90
N LYS A 52 -0.06 10.29 -1.65
CA LYS A 52 1.01 11.30 -1.67
C LYS A 52 0.92 12.14 -0.40
N ALA A 53 2.02 12.23 0.33
CA ALA A 53 2.18 13.13 1.46
C ALA A 53 3.10 14.28 1.02
N PHE A 54 2.50 15.42 0.69
CA PHE A 54 3.22 16.59 0.18
C PHE A 54 4.09 17.23 1.27
N LEU A 55 5.31 17.58 0.90
CA LEU A 55 6.24 18.32 1.73
C LEU A 55 5.82 19.79 1.85
N PRO A 56 6.35 20.55 2.83
CA PRO A 56 5.97 21.96 3.04
C PRO A 56 6.20 22.88 1.82
N ASN A 57 7.01 22.46 0.85
CA ASN A 57 7.20 23.20 -0.40
C ASN A 57 6.02 23.09 -1.37
N GLY A 58 5.01 22.27 -1.06
CA GLY A 58 3.75 22.13 -1.80
C GLY A 58 3.86 21.37 -3.12
N ASN A 59 5.05 20.86 -3.44
CA ASN A 59 5.41 20.36 -4.76
C ASN A 59 5.91 18.92 -4.66
N ASP A 60 6.95 18.72 -3.85
CA ASP A 60 7.54 17.42 -3.63
C ASP A 60 6.72 16.62 -2.64
N TYR A 61 6.79 15.30 -2.75
CA TYR A 61 6.01 14.42 -1.90
C TYR A 61 6.77 13.14 -1.55
N ASN A 62 6.35 12.55 -0.44
CA ASN A 62 6.66 11.19 -0.03
C ASN A 62 5.43 10.30 -0.21
N VAL A 63 5.59 8.99 -0.07
CA VAL A 63 4.45 8.07 -0.06
C VAL A 63 4.12 7.75 1.39
N GLU A 64 2.85 7.89 1.76
CA GLU A 64 2.34 7.46 3.06
C GLU A 64 1.49 6.20 2.86
N VAL A 65 1.76 5.19 3.67
CA VAL A 65 0.89 4.02 3.86
C VAL A 65 -0.14 4.40 4.92
N VAL A 66 -1.39 4.55 4.51
CA VAL A 66 -2.48 5.03 5.37
C VAL A 66 -3.06 3.89 6.19
N SER A 67 -3.29 2.74 5.54
CA SER A 67 -3.96 1.58 6.14
C SER A 67 -3.61 0.30 5.38
N PHE A 68 -3.71 -0.85 6.05
CA PHE A 68 -3.45 -2.17 5.49
C PHE A 68 -4.20 -3.25 6.29
N GLY A 69 -4.58 -4.31 5.59
CA GLY A 69 -5.13 -5.53 6.18
C GLY A 69 -6.56 -5.85 5.75
N TYR A 70 -7.11 -5.13 4.78
CA TYR A 70 -8.45 -5.41 4.26
C TYR A 70 -8.42 -6.69 3.42
N GLY A 71 -9.42 -7.56 3.60
CA GLY A 71 -9.55 -8.78 2.77
C GLY A 71 -10.08 -8.53 1.35
N SER A 72 -10.43 -7.29 1.01
CA SER A 72 -10.91 -6.88 -0.30
C SER A 72 -10.58 -5.41 -0.55
N ASP A 73 -10.35 -5.04 -1.81
CA ASP A 73 -10.00 -3.69 -2.23
C ASP A 73 -11.14 -2.68 -2.01
N GLY A 74 -12.40 -3.10 -2.17
CA GLY A 74 -13.59 -2.28 -1.90
C GLY A 74 -13.77 -1.91 -0.42
N TYR A 75 -13.05 -2.56 0.48
CA TYR A 75 -13.08 -2.28 1.91
C TYR A 75 -12.05 -1.23 2.35
N VAL A 76 -11.16 -0.82 1.47
CA VAL A 76 -10.21 0.26 1.72
C VAL A 76 -10.97 1.55 2.08
N GLY A 77 -10.52 2.24 3.12
CA GLY A 77 -11.17 3.42 3.69
C GLY A 77 -12.20 3.11 4.79
N MET A 78 -12.59 1.84 4.99
CA MET A 78 -13.42 1.45 6.13
C MET A 78 -12.63 1.48 7.46
N PRO A 79 -13.31 1.62 8.61
CA PRO A 79 -12.66 1.62 9.92
C PRO A 79 -11.77 0.39 10.15
N PRO A 80 -10.71 0.52 10.98
CA PRO A 80 -9.72 -0.55 11.21
C PRO A 80 -10.30 -1.87 11.70
N THR A 81 -11.51 -1.89 12.26
CA THR A 81 -12.19 -3.13 12.70
C THR A 81 -12.45 -4.13 11.56
N ALA A 82 -12.34 -3.70 10.30
CA ALA A 82 -12.42 -4.57 9.13
C ALA A 82 -11.05 -5.16 8.71
N CYS A 83 -9.94 -4.71 9.32
CA CYS A 83 -8.60 -5.16 9.01
C CYS A 83 -8.23 -6.42 9.78
N GLN A 84 -7.42 -7.26 9.13
CA GLN A 84 -6.78 -8.40 9.77
C GLN A 84 -5.68 -7.94 10.73
N THR A 85 -5.54 -8.68 11.84
CA THR A 85 -4.43 -8.49 12.79
C THR A 85 -3.22 -9.33 12.38
N PHE A 86 -2.03 -8.73 12.38
CA PHE A 86 -0.76 -9.35 12.02
C PHE A 86 0.19 -9.45 13.22
N THR A 87 1.03 -10.47 13.26
CA THR A 87 2.11 -10.57 14.26
C THR A 87 3.19 -9.53 13.99
N LYS A 88 4.02 -9.22 14.99
CA LYS A 88 5.16 -8.29 14.82
C LYS A 88 6.10 -8.70 13.68
N ALA A 89 6.38 -9.99 13.53
CA ALA A 89 7.24 -10.49 12.46
C ALA A 89 6.62 -10.29 11.06
N GLU A 90 5.31 -10.49 10.96
CA GLU A 90 4.56 -10.23 9.73
C GLU A 90 4.51 -8.74 9.42
N THR A 91 4.24 -7.90 10.41
CA THR A 91 4.25 -6.45 10.23
C THR A 91 5.58 -5.97 9.66
N SER A 92 6.71 -6.42 10.22
CA SER A 92 8.04 -6.08 9.68
C SER A 92 8.20 -6.55 8.23
N THR A 93 7.75 -7.75 7.91
CA THR A 93 7.82 -8.31 6.55
C THR A 93 6.95 -7.52 5.57
N ILE A 94 5.73 -7.18 5.97
CA ILE A 94 4.78 -6.37 5.20
C ILE A 94 5.38 -4.99 4.93
N GLN A 95 5.99 -4.34 5.94
CA GLN A 95 6.68 -3.06 5.75
C GLN A 95 7.78 -3.15 4.69
N THR A 96 8.63 -4.18 4.77
CA THR A 96 9.69 -4.42 3.78
C THR A 96 9.12 -4.59 2.38
N LEU A 97 8.08 -5.41 2.22
CA LEU A 97 7.43 -5.65 0.92
C LEU A 97 6.82 -4.37 0.33
N ILE A 98 6.19 -3.53 1.16
CA ILE A 98 5.60 -2.26 0.70
C ILE A 98 6.68 -1.29 0.22
N VAL A 99 7.77 -1.15 0.98
CA VAL A 99 8.89 -0.28 0.61
C VAL A 99 9.53 -0.75 -0.71
N GLN A 100 9.76 -2.06 -0.84
CA GLN A 100 10.29 -2.65 -2.07
C GLN A 100 9.35 -2.48 -3.26
N LEU A 101 8.04 -2.65 -3.07
CA LEU A 101 7.04 -2.42 -4.12
C LEU A 101 7.05 -0.97 -4.60
N ILE A 102 7.07 -0.01 -3.69
CA ILE A 102 7.12 1.42 -4.02
C ILE A 102 8.42 1.74 -4.79
N ALA A 103 9.56 1.21 -4.34
CA ALA A 103 10.83 1.38 -5.03
C ALA A 103 10.81 0.79 -6.44
N ALA A 104 10.26 -0.42 -6.60
CA ALA A 104 10.12 -1.10 -7.90
C ALA A 104 9.18 -0.33 -8.84
N GLY A 105 8.07 0.19 -8.31
CA GLY A 105 7.08 0.95 -9.08
C GLY A 105 7.64 2.20 -9.77
N ARG A 106 8.72 2.79 -9.24
CA ARG A 106 9.43 3.92 -9.88
C ARG A 106 10.07 3.54 -11.21
N GLN A 107 10.42 2.27 -11.38
CA GLN A 107 11.11 1.73 -12.54
C GLN A 107 10.13 1.22 -13.61
N PHE A 108 8.83 1.17 -13.31
CA PHE A 108 7.83 0.71 -14.28
C PHE A 108 7.70 1.70 -15.44
N ALA A 109 7.58 1.15 -16.65
CA ALA A 109 7.32 1.95 -17.86
C ALA A 109 6.02 2.76 -17.74
N TYR A 110 5.01 2.18 -17.08
CA TYR A 110 3.78 2.85 -16.68
C TYR A 110 3.73 2.86 -15.15
N ARG A 111 4.00 4.01 -14.55
CA ARG A 111 4.01 4.13 -13.09
C ARG A 111 2.59 4.15 -12.53
N PRO A 112 2.37 3.60 -11.33
CA PRO A 112 1.12 3.81 -10.62
C PRO A 112 0.92 5.30 -10.35
N HIS A 113 -0.34 5.74 -10.22
CA HIS A 113 -0.68 7.16 -10.16
C HIS A 113 -0.02 7.87 -8.96
N VAL A 114 0.10 7.18 -7.81
CA VAL A 114 0.84 7.68 -6.63
C VAL A 114 2.33 7.98 -6.92
N LEU A 115 2.94 7.34 -7.91
CA LEU A 115 4.34 7.53 -8.34
C LEU A 115 4.47 8.33 -9.65
N THR A 116 3.38 8.89 -10.15
CA THR A 116 3.42 9.78 -11.31
C THR A 116 3.97 11.14 -10.88
N GLU A 117 5.12 11.50 -11.44
CA GLU A 117 5.81 12.77 -11.22
C GLU A 117 5.43 13.79 -12.30
N TYR A 118 5.42 15.06 -11.93
CA TYR A 118 5.17 16.19 -12.82
C TYR A 118 6.38 17.14 -12.78
N PRO A 119 6.52 18.10 -13.72
CA PRO A 119 7.68 19.01 -13.76
C PRO A 119 7.97 19.79 -12.47
N HIS A 120 6.98 19.90 -11.58
CA HIS A 120 7.08 20.57 -10.29
C HIS A 120 6.61 19.70 -9.14
N ALA A 121 6.51 18.37 -9.32
CA ALA A 121 6.10 17.49 -8.24
C ALA A 121 6.85 16.15 -8.33
N HIS A 122 7.80 15.97 -7.43
CA HIS A 122 8.72 14.83 -7.43
C HIS A 122 8.54 13.94 -6.22
N PHE A 123 8.74 12.63 -6.43
CA PHE A 123 8.78 11.68 -5.33
C PHE A 123 10.18 11.66 -4.72
N MET A 124 10.29 12.05 -3.45
CA MET A 124 11.58 12.18 -2.76
C MET A 124 12.16 10.84 -2.28
N GLY A 125 11.39 9.76 -2.35
CA GLY A 125 11.86 8.40 -2.11
C GLY A 125 11.56 7.84 -0.73
N GLU A 126 10.99 8.62 0.18
CA GLU A 126 10.65 8.15 1.53
C GLU A 126 9.25 7.51 1.55
N VAL A 127 9.15 6.41 2.30
CA VAL A 127 7.89 5.72 2.58
C VAL A 127 7.60 5.85 4.07
N MET A 128 6.51 6.52 4.40
CA MET A 128 6.06 6.74 5.76
C MET A 128 4.91 5.80 6.08
N PHE A 129 4.83 5.35 7.33
CA PHE A 129 3.73 4.51 7.80
C PHE A 129 2.89 5.33 8.77
N GLY A 130 1.62 5.52 8.43
CA GLY A 130 0.67 6.29 9.23
C GLY A 130 0.46 5.69 10.61
N GLU A 131 -0.08 6.49 11.53
CA GLU A 131 -0.48 5.98 12.85
C GLU A 131 -1.59 4.92 12.68
N ASN A 132 -1.42 3.75 13.30
CA ASN A 132 -2.36 2.62 13.19
C ASN A 132 -2.59 2.14 11.74
N TRP A 133 -1.61 2.32 10.85
CA TRP A 133 -1.68 1.82 9.46
C TRP A 133 -1.91 0.31 9.35
N VAL A 134 -1.61 -0.45 10.40
CA VAL A 134 -1.86 -1.89 10.49
C VAL A 134 -2.30 -2.25 11.90
N LEU A 135 -3.17 -3.24 12.02
CA LEU A 135 -3.45 -3.87 13.31
C LEU A 135 -2.35 -4.89 13.62
N ALA A 136 -1.47 -4.54 14.57
CA ALA A 136 -0.49 -5.48 15.11
C ALA A 136 -1.06 -6.15 16.35
N ALA A 137 -0.91 -7.47 16.45
CA ALA A 137 -1.12 -8.17 17.70
C ALA A 137 -0.06 -7.69 18.69
N ASP A 138 -0.48 -7.05 19.77
CA ASP A 138 0.39 -6.81 20.90
C ASP A 138 0.75 -8.19 21.51
N ASP A 139 2.00 -8.38 21.92
CA ASP A 139 2.45 -9.61 22.60
C ASP A 139 1.91 -9.68 24.06
N ALA A 140 0.78 -9.04 24.32
CA ALA A 140 0.24 -8.77 25.64
C ALA A 140 -1.27 -9.01 25.71
N SER A 141 -1.68 -10.28 25.55
CA SER A 141 -2.85 -10.82 26.26
C SER A 141 -2.81 -12.36 26.27
N ARG A 142 -1.73 -12.90 26.86
CA ARG A 142 -1.84 -14.12 27.66
C ARG A 142 -1.67 -13.74 29.13
N HIS A 143 -2.76 -13.28 29.72
CA HIS A 143 -2.96 -13.53 31.14
C HIS A 143 -4.38 -14.07 31.32
N GLU A 144 -4.41 -15.20 32.01
CA GLU A 144 -5.52 -16.10 32.31
C GLU A 144 -6.72 -15.42 33.00
#